data_AF-A0AAU3YZC8-F1
#
_entry.id   AF-A0AAU3YZC8-F1
#
_cell.length_a   1.000
_cell.length_b   1.000
_cell.length_c   1.000
_cell.angle_alpha   90.00
_cell.angle_beta   90.00
_cell.angle_gamma   90.00
#
_symmetry.space_group_name_H-M   'P 1'
#
loop_
_entity.id
_entity.type
_entity.pdbx_description
1 polymer ?
#
loop_
_entity_poly.entity_id
_entity_poly.type
_entity_poly.pdbx_seq_one_letter_code
_entity_poly.pdbx_strand_id
1 'polypeptide(L)'
;MPARTGRQYLDNLKSLNPEIYLNGRRIAHVTEEPVFAGPLRTIAEQYDLQLDPRYVDVCTYVSPTTGERLSRSFQPCRTKEELVAKRRHFQLRADHTFGMMGRTPDFMNAFVLGWNTNAPVFGELDERFGENARRYYERVRDNDLFMTHVLINPAIDRSKTSSQQEDPFLHLGKVRETDEGIVVRGAKMLSTMAPFAEELVVVPFGGIAPGDDDYAVVFTVPIDTPGLKFICREPVAPAGRTEFDHPLSSRFEEMDCIAVFDDVLVPWDRVVVDGRPGSRDLVNRVLGSDPSVLVVNGARSLASLELLCGIATKIADATGIDNFLHVQEKLGDLISRLDTLRTLFYGAEAMAAPLPDGTWVPYLPGIMAFHMQTAPTHRRMVEVIQILAAGNFFYAPSGGDFANEELRPFIDRFVRGRPGVPAEERVRLFKLAWDVAGDGFGQRLMQYVNYYSGDPVRLTAGLYLGADKSEIHRAVERALAGSDRSLDIPLPPEVLEMAAPPQPTKPLTGMYPAKSQPSS
;
A
#
# COMPACT_ATOMS: atom_id res chain seq x y z
N MET A 1 16.16 9.09 -17.58
CA MET A 1 16.86 9.74 -16.44
C MET A 1 16.93 8.75 -15.28
N PRO A 2 18.13 8.43 -14.81
CA PRO A 2 18.30 7.72 -13.54
C PRO A 2 17.64 8.48 -12.37
N ALA A 3 17.65 7.88 -11.18
CA ALA A 3 16.98 8.37 -9.95
C ALA A 3 16.89 9.91 -9.89
N ARG A 4 15.67 10.43 -9.76
CA ARG A 4 15.38 11.86 -9.94
C ARG A 4 15.24 12.63 -8.62
N THR A 5 15.42 13.94 -8.71
CA THR A 5 15.18 14.91 -7.64
C THR A 5 13.69 15.24 -7.51
N GLY A 6 13.29 15.76 -6.34
CA GLY A 6 11.94 16.27 -6.11
C GLY A 6 11.57 17.40 -7.06
N ARG A 7 12.54 18.26 -7.41
CA ARG A 7 12.34 19.32 -8.41
C ARG A 7 12.01 18.76 -9.79
N GLN A 8 12.77 17.76 -10.27
CA GLN A 8 12.50 17.13 -11.57
C GLN A 8 11.11 16.47 -11.61
N TYR A 9 10.70 15.82 -10.52
CA TYR A 9 9.33 15.29 -10.39
C TYR A 9 8.28 16.39 -10.50
N LEU A 10 8.41 17.47 -9.72
CA LEU A 10 7.44 18.58 -9.74
C LEU A 10 7.39 19.29 -11.10
N ASP A 11 8.54 19.48 -11.75
CA ASP A 11 8.63 20.09 -13.08
C ASP A 11 7.97 19.20 -14.14
N ASN A 12 8.12 17.87 -14.05
CA ASN A 12 7.42 16.95 -14.95
C ASN A 12 5.91 16.97 -14.68
N LEU A 13 5.47 16.92 -13.41
CA LEU A 13 4.06 16.96 -13.05
C LEU A 13 3.36 18.25 -13.55
N LYS A 14 4.07 19.40 -13.52
CA LYS A 14 3.57 20.68 -14.08
C LYS A 14 3.38 20.66 -15.60
N SER A 15 4.13 19.81 -16.31
CA SER A 15 4.03 19.70 -17.77
C SER A 15 2.82 18.87 -18.22
N LEU A 16 2.24 18.08 -17.32
CA LEU A 16 1.07 17.26 -17.57
C LEU A 16 -0.21 18.08 -17.43
N ASN A 17 -1.27 17.67 -18.14
CA ASN A 17 -2.58 18.32 -18.06
C ASN A 17 -3.71 17.35 -17.69
N PRO A 18 -3.63 16.67 -16.54
CA PRO A 18 -4.63 15.68 -16.13
C PRO A 18 -6.01 16.31 -15.91
N GLU A 19 -7.05 15.58 -16.30
CA GLU A 19 -8.43 16.01 -16.06
C GLU A 19 -8.90 15.57 -14.67
N ILE A 20 -8.53 16.35 -13.65
CA ILE A 20 -8.88 16.09 -12.25
C ILE A 20 -9.96 17.06 -11.78
N TYR A 21 -10.98 16.54 -11.10
CA TYR A 21 -12.08 17.30 -10.51
C TYR A 21 -12.04 17.22 -8.98
N LEU A 22 -12.23 18.36 -8.34
CA LEU A 22 -12.38 18.49 -6.88
C LEU A 22 -13.45 19.54 -6.59
N ASN A 23 -14.37 19.26 -5.67
CA ASN A 23 -15.45 20.17 -5.28
C ASN A 23 -16.25 20.73 -6.47
N GLY A 24 -16.55 19.87 -7.45
CA GLY A 24 -17.35 20.23 -8.64
C GLY A 24 -16.62 21.07 -9.69
N ARG A 25 -15.32 21.38 -9.51
CA ARG A 25 -14.50 22.10 -10.48
C ARG A 25 -13.35 21.26 -11.01
N ARG A 26 -12.98 21.47 -12.27
CA ARG A 26 -11.72 20.98 -12.82
C ARG A 26 -10.56 21.77 -12.20
N ILE A 27 -9.53 21.06 -11.76
CA ILE A 27 -8.28 21.66 -11.28
C ILE A 27 -7.44 22.06 -12.49
N ALA A 28 -7.01 23.32 -12.54
CA ALA A 28 -6.18 23.83 -13.63
C ALA A 28 -4.73 23.32 -13.55
N HIS A 29 -4.13 23.44 -12.36
CA HIS A 29 -2.77 22.99 -12.08
C HIS A 29 -2.73 22.29 -10.72
N VAL A 30 -2.44 20.99 -10.71
CA VAL A 30 -2.37 20.20 -9.47
C VAL A 30 -1.35 20.80 -8.51
N THR A 31 -0.21 21.27 -9.02
CA THR A 31 0.89 21.82 -8.20
C THR A 31 0.55 23.13 -7.50
N GLU A 32 -0.56 23.76 -7.86
CA GLU A 32 -1.02 25.03 -7.31
C GLU A 32 -2.26 24.86 -6.42
N GLU A 33 -2.84 23.65 -6.36
CA GLU A 33 -4.02 23.37 -5.56
C GLU A 33 -3.66 23.32 -4.06
N PRO A 34 -4.22 24.20 -3.21
CA PRO A 34 -3.80 24.33 -1.82
C PRO A 34 -3.90 23.05 -0.98
N VAL A 35 -4.93 22.22 -1.22
CA VAL A 35 -5.10 20.94 -0.51
C VAL A 35 -3.99 19.92 -0.83
N PHE A 36 -3.31 20.09 -1.96
CA PHE A 36 -2.27 19.18 -2.44
C PHE A 36 -0.85 19.62 -2.05
N ALA A 37 -0.68 20.82 -1.49
CA ALA A 37 0.63 21.41 -1.21
C ALA A 37 1.49 20.58 -0.22
N GLY A 38 0.87 20.07 0.85
CA GLY A 38 1.55 19.19 1.82
C GLY A 38 2.05 17.89 1.19
N PRO A 39 1.14 17.08 0.62
CA PRO A 39 1.51 15.83 -0.06
C PRO A 39 2.55 16.02 -1.16
N LEU A 40 2.43 17.04 -2.00
CA LEU A 40 3.40 17.34 -3.05
C LEU A 40 4.80 17.62 -2.49
N ARG A 41 4.89 18.41 -1.40
CA ARG A 41 6.15 18.66 -0.71
C ARG A 41 6.76 17.36 -0.21
N THR A 42 5.97 16.51 0.45
CA THR A 42 6.48 15.23 0.98
C THR A 42 6.89 14.25 -0.12
N ILE A 43 6.19 14.20 -1.25
CA ILE A 43 6.62 13.36 -2.39
C ILE A 43 7.92 13.89 -2.99
N ALA A 44 8.09 15.21 -3.11
CA ALA A 44 9.34 15.81 -3.56
C ALA A 44 10.50 15.49 -2.59
N GLU A 45 10.27 15.61 -1.28
CA GLU A 45 11.22 15.20 -0.24
C GLU A 45 11.64 13.73 -0.37
N GLN A 46 10.70 12.84 -0.72
CA GLN A 46 11.00 11.43 -0.96
C GLN A 46 11.91 11.19 -2.18
N TYR A 47 11.80 12.00 -3.23
CA TYR A 47 12.72 11.98 -4.37
C TYR A 47 14.08 12.58 -4.02
N ASP A 48 14.13 13.63 -3.20
CA ASP A 48 15.42 14.18 -2.73
C ASP A 48 16.12 13.21 -1.75
N LEU A 49 15.37 12.51 -0.91
CA LEU A 49 15.86 11.52 0.06
C LEU A 49 16.69 10.41 -0.60
N GLN A 50 16.33 9.98 -1.81
CA GLN A 50 17.09 8.94 -2.52
C GLN A 50 18.42 9.41 -3.11
N LEU A 51 18.61 10.73 -3.24
CA LEU A 51 19.83 11.36 -3.73
C LEU A 51 20.66 12.00 -2.61
N ASP A 52 20.14 12.05 -1.39
CA ASP A 52 20.89 12.51 -0.22
C ASP A 52 22.16 11.65 -0.02
N PRO A 53 23.36 12.26 0.10
CA PRO A 53 24.61 11.51 0.28
C PRO A 53 24.62 10.53 1.46
N ARG A 54 23.80 10.76 2.49
CA ARG A 54 23.66 9.87 3.65
C ARG A 54 22.91 8.58 3.32
N TYR A 55 22.06 8.61 2.30
CA TYR A 55 21.08 7.56 2.01
C TYR A 55 21.14 7.04 0.58
N VAL A 56 21.93 7.65 -0.32
CA VAL A 56 22.00 7.27 -1.73
C VAL A 56 22.31 5.79 -1.94
N ASP A 57 23.23 5.22 -1.14
CA ASP A 57 23.58 3.80 -1.15
C ASP A 57 22.55 2.89 -0.50
N VAL A 58 21.57 3.44 0.22
CA VAL A 58 20.39 2.71 0.71
C VAL A 58 19.28 2.78 -0.33
N CYS A 59 19.09 3.94 -0.95
CA CYS A 59 17.93 4.22 -1.79
C CYS A 59 18.09 3.87 -3.26
N THR A 60 19.31 3.76 -3.77
CA THR A 60 19.55 3.55 -5.21
C THR A 60 20.64 2.52 -5.44
N TYR A 61 20.53 1.72 -6.50
CA TYR A 61 21.56 0.76 -6.91
C TYR A 61 22.13 1.15 -8.27
N VAL A 62 23.34 0.67 -8.58
CA VAL A 62 23.96 0.90 -9.88
C VAL A 62 23.42 -0.12 -10.87
N SER A 63 22.85 0.36 -11.97
CA SER A 63 22.39 -0.48 -13.07
C SER A 63 23.56 -1.25 -13.67
N PRO A 64 23.49 -2.60 -13.75
CA PRO A 64 24.56 -3.38 -14.35
C PRO A 64 24.69 -3.18 -15.87
N THR A 65 23.65 -2.67 -16.53
CA THR A 65 23.63 -2.46 -17.99
C THR A 65 24.01 -1.05 -18.40
N THR A 66 23.63 -0.04 -17.62
CA THR A 66 23.86 1.38 -17.98
C THR A 66 24.91 2.07 -17.11
N GLY A 67 25.25 1.53 -15.94
CA GLY A 67 26.12 2.19 -14.96
C GLY A 67 25.46 3.34 -14.19
N GLU A 68 24.22 3.66 -14.53
CA GLU A 68 23.44 4.73 -13.90
C GLU A 68 22.81 4.30 -12.57
N ARG A 69 22.52 5.26 -11.68
CA ARG A 69 21.84 4.98 -10.40
C ARG A 69 20.33 4.93 -10.56
N LEU A 70 19.73 3.80 -10.20
CA LEU A 70 18.29 3.57 -10.29
C LEU A 70 17.67 3.43 -8.88
N SER A 71 16.41 3.82 -8.72
CA SER A 71 15.71 3.61 -7.44
C SER A 71 15.70 2.14 -7.05
N ARG A 72 16.06 1.84 -5.80
CA ARG A 72 16.20 0.46 -5.32
C ARG A 72 14.89 -0.31 -5.27
N SER A 73 13.77 0.39 -5.19
CA SER A 73 12.43 -0.19 -5.33
C SER A 73 12.27 -1.03 -6.62
N PHE A 74 12.97 -0.67 -7.70
CA PHE A 74 12.96 -1.43 -8.96
C PHE A 74 13.92 -2.61 -9.02
N GLN A 75 14.83 -2.78 -8.04
CA GLN A 75 15.88 -3.80 -8.10
C GLN A 75 15.28 -5.22 -7.98
N PRO A 76 15.50 -6.11 -8.97
CA PRO A 76 15.31 -7.54 -8.78
C PRO A 76 16.37 -8.07 -7.80
N CYS A 77 15.97 -8.86 -6.80
CA CYS A 77 16.91 -9.40 -5.81
C CYS A 77 17.41 -10.78 -6.25
N ARG A 78 18.72 -10.94 -6.40
CA ARG A 78 19.43 -12.18 -6.76
C ARG A 78 20.28 -12.74 -5.62
N THR A 79 20.45 -11.97 -4.54
CA THR A 79 21.03 -12.45 -3.28
C THR A 79 20.20 -12.01 -2.07
N LYS A 80 20.46 -12.64 -0.93
CA LYS A 80 19.86 -12.24 0.35
C LYS A 80 20.23 -10.80 0.72
N GLU A 81 21.47 -10.40 0.46
CA GLU A 81 21.99 -9.06 0.77
C GLU A 81 21.26 -7.99 -0.04
N GLU A 82 20.95 -8.26 -1.30
CA GLU A 82 20.16 -7.36 -2.15
C GLU A 82 18.71 -7.24 -1.64
N LEU A 83 18.12 -8.34 -1.20
CA LEU A 83 16.79 -8.35 -0.57
C LEU A 83 16.79 -7.50 0.71
N VAL A 84 17.80 -7.65 1.57
CA VAL A 84 17.97 -6.84 2.78
C VAL A 84 18.17 -5.37 2.42
N ALA A 85 19.00 -5.07 1.43
CA ALA A 85 19.24 -3.71 0.97
C ALA A 85 17.95 -3.04 0.45
N LYS A 86 17.10 -3.80 -0.27
CA LYS A 86 15.80 -3.34 -0.74
C LYS A 86 14.80 -3.14 0.39
N ARG A 87 14.76 -4.01 1.40
CA ARG A 87 13.95 -3.79 2.61
C ARG A 87 14.41 -2.55 3.38
N ARG A 88 15.72 -2.29 3.49
CA ARG A 88 16.24 -1.04 4.11
C ARG A 88 15.76 0.21 3.39
N HIS A 89 15.73 0.18 2.05
CA HIS A 89 15.16 1.26 1.26
C HIS A 89 13.68 1.52 1.60
N PHE A 90 12.86 0.47 1.60
CA PHE A 90 11.43 0.60 1.93
C PHE A 90 11.23 1.12 3.36
N GLN A 91 11.99 0.63 4.34
CA GLN A 91 11.91 1.09 5.72
C GLN A 91 12.27 2.57 5.85
N LEU A 92 13.37 3.02 5.24
CA LEU A 92 13.79 4.42 5.30
C LEU A 92 12.72 5.37 4.74
N ARG A 93 12.09 5.00 3.62
CA ARG A 93 11.01 5.80 3.01
C ARG A 93 9.74 5.79 3.85
N ALA A 94 9.39 4.65 4.43
CA ALA A 94 8.28 4.52 5.36
C ALA A 94 8.48 5.41 6.60
N ASP A 95 9.67 5.35 7.22
CA ASP A 95 10.02 6.12 8.41
C ASP A 95 9.96 7.63 8.17
N HIS A 96 10.36 8.10 6.98
CA HIS A 96 10.26 9.50 6.59
C HIS A 96 8.81 10.05 6.65
N THR A 97 7.81 9.19 6.46
CA THR A 97 6.38 9.54 6.56
C THR A 97 5.70 8.93 7.78
N PHE A 98 6.46 8.34 8.70
CA PHE A 98 5.95 7.58 9.84
C PHE A 98 4.95 6.48 9.46
N GLY A 99 5.06 5.94 8.25
CA GLY A 99 4.13 4.95 7.71
C GLY A 99 2.73 5.50 7.36
N MET A 100 2.55 6.81 7.31
CA MET A 100 1.24 7.45 7.07
C MET A 100 0.83 7.45 5.60
N MET A 101 1.80 7.36 4.67
CA MET A 101 1.54 7.32 3.23
C MET A 101 1.69 5.89 2.71
N GLY A 102 0.61 5.32 2.18
CA GLY A 102 0.55 3.94 1.70
C GLY A 102 0.90 3.73 0.22
N ARG A 103 0.97 4.83 -0.55
CA ARG A 103 1.12 4.85 -2.01
C ARG A 103 2.22 5.81 -2.45
N THR A 104 3.31 5.86 -1.69
CA THR A 104 4.54 6.53 -2.10
C THR A 104 5.12 5.92 -3.39
N PRO A 105 5.99 6.63 -4.14
CA PRO A 105 6.44 6.19 -5.46
C PRO A 105 7.00 4.76 -5.55
N ASP A 106 7.65 4.29 -4.49
CA ASP A 106 8.26 2.97 -4.38
C ASP A 106 7.27 1.80 -4.35
N PHE A 107 5.99 2.06 -4.04
CA PHE A 107 4.95 1.03 -4.01
C PHE A 107 4.70 0.42 -5.40
N MET A 108 4.40 1.25 -6.40
CA MET A 108 4.10 0.76 -7.75
C MET A 108 5.35 0.26 -8.46
N ASN A 109 6.53 0.75 -8.08
CA ASN A 109 7.81 0.24 -8.58
C ASN A 109 7.99 -1.25 -8.25
N ALA A 110 7.64 -1.66 -7.03
CA ALA A 110 7.61 -3.07 -6.63
C ALA A 110 6.55 -3.86 -7.40
N PHE A 111 5.39 -3.26 -7.68
CA PHE A 111 4.31 -3.92 -8.42
C PHE A 111 4.71 -4.24 -9.87
N VAL A 112 5.27 -3.27 -10.59
CA VAL A 112 5.64 -3.42 -12.01
C VAL A 112 6.96 -4.16 -12.21
N LEU A 113 7.80 -4.27 -11.17
CA LEU A 113 8.86 -5.28 -11.16
C LEU A 113 8.27 -6.70 -11.30
N GLY A 114 7.14 -6.96 -10.65
CA GLY A 114 6.42 -8.23 -10.81
C GLY A 114 5.97 -8.48 -12.24
N TRP A 115 5.69 -7.43 -13.02
CA TRP A 115 5.36 -7.57 -14.44
C TRP A 115 6.57 -7.98 -15.26
N ASN A 116 7.73 -7.39 -14.98
CA ASN A 116 8.99 -7.79 -15.61
C ASN A 116 9.34 -9.26 -15.32
N THR A 117 9.20 -9.68 -14.06
CA THR A 117 9.46 -11.07 -13.64
C THR A 117 8.47 -12.05 -14.28
N ASN A 118 7.19 -11.68 -14.38
CA ASN A 118 6.14 -12.52 -14.98
C ASN A 118 5.94 -12.31 -16.49
N ALA A 119 6.82 -11.58 -17.16
CA ALA A 119 6.74 -11.34 -18.60
C ALA A 119 6.61 -12.62 -19.46
N PRO A 120 7.30 -13.75 -19.15
CA PRO A 120 7.08 -15.00 -19.87
C PRO A 120 5.63 -15.51 -19.77
N VAL A 121 4.99 -15.33 -18.61
CA VAL A 121 3.61 -15.80 -18.39
C VAL A 121 2.62 -14.94 -19.16
N PHE A 122 2.81 -13.61 -19.19
CA PHE A 122 2.03 -12.73 -20.07
C PHE A 122 2.17 -13.12 -21.55
N GLY A 123 3.39 -13.52 -21.95
CA GLY A 123 3.71 -13.99 -23.29
C GLY A 123 3.01 -15.27 -23.74
N GLU A 124 2.44 -16.06 -22.82
CA GLU A 124 1.73 -17.30 -23.17
C GLU A 124 0.48 -17.05 -24.01
N LEU A 125 -0.18 -15.90 -23.82
CA LEU A 125 -1.39 -15.53 -24.56
C LEU A 125 -1.09 -14.70 -25.82
N ASP A 126 -0.08 -13.84 -25.76
CA ASP A 126 0.48 -13.09 -26.88
C ASP A 126 1.90 -12.64 -26.52
N GLU A 127 2.89 -12.96 -27.36
CA GLU A 127 4.28 -12.61 -27.09
C GLU A 127 4.48 -11.11 -26.81
N ARG A 128 3.71 -10.25 -27.50
CA ARG A 128 3.74 -8.79 -27.33
C ARG A 128 3.42 -8.36 -25.90
N PHE A 129 2.57 -9.09 -25.19
CA PHE A 129 2.20 -8.77 -23.81
C PHE A 129 3.39 -8.88 -22.86
N GLY A 130 4.19 -9.93 -23.00
CA GLY A 130 5.43 -10.10 -22.25
C GLY A 130 6.46 -9.01 -22.58
N GLU A 131 6.59 -8.63 -23.85
CA GLU A 131 7.47 -7.55 -24.28
C GLU A 131 7.04 -6.19 -23.72
N ASN A 132 5.74 -5.88 -23.80
CA ASN A 132 5.17 -4.64 -23.28
C ASN A 132 5.34 -4.52 -21.77
N ALA A 133 5.16 -5.63 -21.02
CA ALA A 133 5.40 -5.68 -19.58
C ALA A 133 6.85 -5.30 -19.22
N ARG A 134 7.85 -5.86 -19.93
CA ARG A 134 9.27 -5.52 -19.73
C ARG A 134 9.56 -4.08 -20.11
N ARG A 135 9.11 -3.66 -21.30
CA ARG A 135 9.32 -2.30 -21.83
C ARG A 135 8.74 -1.24 -20.90
N TYR A 136 7.56 -1.48 -20.35
CA TYR A 136 6.96 -0.55 -19.40
C TYR A 136 7.75 -0.48 -18.09
N TYR A 137 8.16 -1.62 -17.52
CA TYR A 137 9.02 -1.66 -16.34
C TYR A 137 10.32 -0.86 -16.57
N GLU A 138 11.00 -1.08 -17.71
CA GLU A 138 12.21 -0.34 -18.07
C GLU A 138 11.93 1.16 -18.21
N ARG A 139 10.85 1.54 -18.89
CA ARG A 139 10.44 2.95 -19.04
C ARG A 139 10.28 3.65 -17.69
N VAL A 140 9.51 3.08 -16.77
CA VAL A 140 9.24 3.73 -15.48
C VAL A 140 10.45 3.70 -14.56
N ARG A 141 11.27 2.63 -14.62
CA ARG A 141 12.54 2.53 -13.89
C ARG A 141 13.54 3.56 -14.36
N ASP A 142 13.72 3.68 -15.67
CA ASP A 142 14.75 4.52 -16.29
C ASP A 142 14.33 5.98 -16.38
N ASN A 143 13.15 6.33 -15.88
CA ASN A 143 12.67 7.72 -15.72
C ASN A 143 12.16 8.01 -14.29
N ASP A 144 12.22 7.02 -13.41
CA ASP A 144 11.80 7.08 -12.00
C ASP A 144 10.39 7.66 -11.78
N LEU A 145 9.47 7.29 -12.69
CA LEU A 145 8.12 7.87 -12.78
C LEU A 145 7.27 7.46 -11.58
N PHE A 146 6.45 8.40 -11.09
CA PHE A 146 5.46 8.13 -10.07
C PHE A 146 4.21 7.55 -10.73
N MET A 147 3.91 6.30 -10.41
CA MET A 147 2.70 5.62 -10.86
C MET A 147 1.64 5.58 -9.77
N THR A 148 0.38 5.71 -10.19
CA THR A 148 -0.77 5.18 -9.43
C THR A 148 -1.37 3.98 -10.17
N HIS A 149 -2.44 3.42 -9.62
CA HIS A 149 -3.12 2.26 -10.16
C HIS A 149 -4.62 2.33 -9.90
N VAL A 150 -5.35 1.52 -10.66
CA VAL A 150 -6.77 1.23 -10.43
C VAL A 150 -7.02 -0.26 -10.52
N LEU A 151 -7.71 -0.78 -9.51
CA LEU A 151 -7.90 -2.21 -9.33
C LEU A 151 -9.37 -2.64 -9.38
N ILE A 152 -10.10 -2.13 -8.40
CA ILE A 152 -11.43 -2.59 -8.03
C ILE A 152 -12.49 -1.92 -8.90
N ASN A 153 -13.46 -2.70 -9.35
CA ASN A 153 -14.63 -2.19 -10.07
C ASN A 153 -15.52 -1.35 -9.13
N PRO A 154 -16.26 -0.36 -9.65
CA PRO A 154 -17.25 0.37 -8.88
C PRO A 154 -18.24 -0.56 -8.17
N ALA A 155 -18.64 -0.20 -6.96
CA ALA A 155 -19.58 -0.98 -6.18
C ALA A 155 -21.03 -0.63 -6.55
N ILE A 156 -21.49 -1.06 -7.74
CA ILE A 156 -22.87 -0.84 -8.22
C ILE A 156 -23.78 -1.99 -7.76
N ASP A 157 -24.05 -3.00 -8.59
CA ASP A 157 -24.74 -4.22 -8.16
C ASP A 157 -23.73 -5.37 -8.03
N ARG A 158 -23.30 -5.61 -6.79
CA ARG A 158 -22.36 -6.70 -6.45
C ARG A 158 -22.97 -8.10 -6.57
N SER A 159 -24.27 -8.24 -6.82
CA SER A 159 -24.91 -9.54 -7.09
C SER A 159 -24.69 -10.03 -8.53
N LYS A 160 -24.15 -9.15 -9.39
CA LYS A 160 -23.91 -9.36 -10.82
C LYS A 160 -22.41 -9.31 -11.11
N THR A 161 -21.98 -10.10 -12.09
CA THR A 161 -20.64 -10.00 -12.68
C THR A 161 -20.57 -8.77 -13.60
N SER A 162 -19.42 -8.49 -14.20
CA SER A 162 -19.25 -7.29 -15.04
C SER A 162 -20.11 -7.37 -16.31
N SER A 163 -20.13 -8.53 -16.98
CA SER A 163 -21.00 -8.77 -18.15
C SER A 163 -22.50 -8.78 -17.83
N GLN A 164 -22.88 -8.84 -16.55
CA GLN A 164 -24.26 -8.91 -16.09
C GLN A 164 -24.78 -7.57 -15.54
N GLN A 165 -23.96 -6.51 -15.55
CA GLN A 165 -24.41 -5.17 -15.18
C GLN A 165 -25.44 -4.67 -16.20
N GLU A 166 -26.34 -3.78 -15.77
CA GLU A 166 -27.39 -3.24 -16.64
C GLU A 166 -26.83 -2.41 -17.81
N ASP A 167 -25.71 -1.74 -17.56
CA ASP A 167 -24.88 -1.08 -18.57
C ASP A 167 -23.51 -1.78 -18.59
N PRO A 168 -23.08 -2.29 -19.76
CA PRO A 168 -21.84 -3.06 -19.90
C PRO A 168 -20.58 -2.25 -19.54
N PHE A 169 -20.65 -0.93 -19.43
CA PHE A 169 -19.50 -0.07 -19.12
C PHE A 169 -19.60 0.62 -17.75
N LEU A 170 -20.48 0.16 -16.85
CA LEU A 170 -20.38 0.54 -15.43
C LEU A 170 -19.05 0.08 -14.83
N HIS A 171 -18.54 -1.06 -15.30
CA HIS A 171 -17.17 -1.50 -15.07
C HIS A 171 -16.32 -1.20 -16.30
N LEU A 172 -15.03 -0.96 -16.10
CA LEU A 172 -14.09 -0.75 -17.19
C LEU A 172 -13.96 -2.00 -18.07
N GLY A 173 -14.25 -1.88 -19.36
CA GLY A 173 -14.12 -2.95 -20.35
C GLY A 173 -13.67 -2.44 -21.72
N LYS A 174 -13.31 -3.38 -22.60
CA LYS A 174 -12.96 -3.11 -24.01
C LYS A 174 -14.21 -2.78 -24.82
N VAL A 175 -14.17 -1.66 -25.54
CA VAL A 175 -15.25 -1.25 -26.46
C VAL A 175 -15.00 -1.82 -27.85
N ARG A 176 -13.78 -1.62 -28.36
CA ARG A 176 -13.35 -2.06 -29.70
C ARG A 176 -11.83 -2.06 -29.81
N GLU A 177 -11.35 -2.74 -30.84
CA GLU A 177 -9.95 -2.69 -31.28
C GLU A 177 -9.81 -1.76 -32.49
N THR A 178 -8.63 -1.18 -32.62
CA THR A 178 -8.23 -0.31 -33.73
C THR A 178 -6.80 -0.65 -34.13
N ASP A 179 -6.34 -0.13 -35.28
CA ASP A 179 -4.96 -0.33 -35.71
C ASP A 179 -3.94 0.30 -34.73
N GLU A 180 -4.34 1.35 -34.00
CA GLU A 180 -3.48 2.06 -33.04
C GLU A 180 -3.44 1.41 -31.65
N GLY A 181 -4.51 0.72 -31.26
CA GLY A 181 -4.68 0.18 -29.92
C GLY A 181 -6.09 -0.28 -29.59
N ILE A 182 -6.40 -0.43 -28.31
CA ILE A 182 -7.75 -0.75 -27.83
C ILE A 182 -8.44 0.52 -27.31
N VAL A 183 -9.76 0.63 -27.53
CA VAL A 183 -10.57 1.68 -26.90
C VAL A 183 -11.28 1.07 -25.69
N VAL A 184 -11.14 1.70 -24.53
CA VAL A 184 -11.75 1.25 -23.27
C VAL A 184 -12.72 2.29 -22.72
N ARG A 185 -13.77 1.80 -22.05
CA ARG A 185 -14.79 2.65 -21.43
C ARG A 185 -15.22 2.08 -20.08
N GLY A 186 -15.50 2.98 -19.15
CA GLY A 186 -16.15 2.68 -17.89
C GLY A 186 -15.44 3.32 -16.72
N ALA A 187 -15.55 2.73 -15.53
CA ALA A 187 -14.94 3.31 -14.33
C ALA A 187 -14.23 2.27 -13.46
N LYS A 188 -13.36 2.78 -12.59
CA LYS A 188 -12.73 2.06 -11.48
C LYS A 188 -12.89 2.85 -10.19
N MET A 189 -13.04 2.12 -9.08
CA MET A 189 -13.53 2.67 -7.83
C MET A 189 -12.59 3.71 -7.22
N LEU A 190 -11.32 3.34 -6.96
CA LEU A 190 -10.35 4.22 -6.29
C LEU A 190 -8.97 4.13 -6.95
N SER A 191 -8.42 5.29 -7.26
CA SER A 191 -7.04 5.55 -7.63
C SER A 191 -6.45 6.50 -6.59
N THR A 192 -5.83 5.92 -5.56
CA THR A 192 -5.15 6.68 -4.51
C THR A 192 -3.89 7.31 -5.09
N MET A 193 -3.68 8.60 -4.83
CA MET A 193 -2.59 9.42 -5.38
C MET A 193 -2.72 9.85 -6.85
N ALA A 194 -3.89 9.66 -7.49
CA ALA A 194 -4.06 10.05 -8.90
C ALA A 194 -3.63 11.50 -9.23
N PRO A 195 -3.89 12.52 -8.38
CA PRO A 195 -3.43 13.87 -8.67
C PRO A 195 -1.90 14.00 -8.73
N PHE A 196 -1.17 13.15 -8.02
CA PHE A 196 0.28 13.24 -7.87
C PHE A 196 1.04 12.32 -8.83
N ALA A 197 0.34 11.42 -9.51
CA ALA A 197 0.95 10.44 -10.40
C ALA A 197 1.16 11.00 -11.81
N GLU A 198 2.09 10.39 -12.54
CA GLU A 198 2.40 10.70 -13.95
C GLU A 198 1.88 9.60 -14.88
N GLU A 199 1.82 8.37 -14.40
CA GLU A 199 1.32 7.20 -15.14
C GLU A 199 0.28 6.46 -14.30
N LEU A 200 -0.71 5.87 -14.98
CA LEU A 200 -1.76 5.03 -14.42
C LEU A 200 -1.56 3.59 -14.87
N VAL A 201 -1.53 2.66 -13.91
CA VAL A 201 -1.56 1.22 -14.17
C VAL A 201 -2.98 0.68 -13.95
N VAL A 202 -3.56 0.07 -14.98
CA VAL A 202 -4.89 -0.53 -14.93
C VAL A 202 -4.79 -2.03 -14.83
N VAL A 203 -5.36 -2.60 -13.77
CA VAL A 203 -5.28 -4.04 -13.49
C VAL A 203 -6.57 -4.51 -12.84
N PRO A 204 -7.33 -5.47 -13.38
CA PRO A 204 -8.48 -6.02 -12.69
C PRO A 204 -8.02 -6.79 -11.45
N PHE A 205 -8.68 -6.65 -10.31
CA PHE A 205 -8.32 -7.38 -9.07
C PHE A 205 -9.55 -7.94 -8.37
N GLY A 206 -9.37 -9.04 -7.62
CA GLY A 206 -10.44 -9.69 -6.85
C GLY A 206 -11.07 -10.92 -7.52
N GLY A 207 -10.48 -11.39 -8.62
CA GLY A 207 -10.94 -12.55 -9.39
C GLY A 207 -11.96 -12.17 -10.46
N ILE A 208 -11.64 -12.50 -11.72
CA ILE A 208 -12.53 -12.25 -12.86
C ILE A 208 -13.43 -13.48 -13.08
N ALA A 209 -14.73 -13.25 -13.21
CA ALA A 209 -15.72 -14.29 -13.40
C ALA A 209 -15.66 -14.91 -14.81
N PRO A 210 -16.12 -16.17 -15.00
CA PRO A 210 -16.27 -16.75 -16.33
C PRO A 210 -17.19 -15.90 -17.22
N GLY A 211 -16.77 -15.65 -18.47
CA GLY A 211 -17.50 -14.83 -19.42
C GLY A 211 -17.25 -13.32 -19.31
N ASP A 212 -16.40 -12.87 -18.39
CA ASP A 212 -16.00 -11.46 -18.23
C ASP A 212 -14.62 -11.15 -18.91
N ASP A 213 -14.20 -11.90 -19.93
CA ASP A 213 -12.91 -11.69 -20.60
C ASP A 213 -12.73 -10.26 -21.13
N ASP A 214 -13.77 -9.61 -21.67
CA ASP A 214 -13.70 -8.22 -22.15
C ASP A 214 -13.38 -7.18 -21.05
N TYR A 215 -13.50 -7.57 -19.78
CA TYR A 215 -13.15 -6.79 -18.59
C TYR A 215 -11.77 -7.15 -18.02
N ALA A 216 -11.13 -8.18 -18.59
CA ALA A 216 -9.80 -8.66 -18.24
C ALA A 216 -8.69 -7.87 -18.97
N VAL A 217 -8.77 -6.53 -18.93
CA VAL A 217 -7.80 -5.64 -19.59
C VAL A 217 -6.73 -5.16 -18.62
N VAL A 218 -5.46 -5.33 -18.98
CA VAL A 218 -4.30 -4.85 -18.22
C VAL A 218 -3.47 -3.95 -19.12
N PHE A 219 -3.29 -2.70 -18.72
CA PHE A 219 -2.57 -1.73 -19.53
C PHE A 219 -2.07 -0.55 -18.70
N THR A 220 -1.31 0.33 -19.34
CA THR A 220 -0.83 1.57 -18.71
C THR A 220 -1.08 2.78 -19.59
N VAL A 221 -1.30 3.94 -18.99
CA VAL A 221 -1.49 5.20 -19.73
C VAL A 221 -0.95 6.38 -18.92
N PRO A 222 -0.46 7.45 -19.57
CA PRO A 222 -0.23 8.73 -18.89
C PRO A 222 -1.49 9.23 -18.18
N ILE A 223 -1.31 9.91 -17.05
CA ILE A 223 -2.42 10.42 -16.22
C ILE A 223 -3.31 11.45 -16.95
N ASP A 224 -2.78 12.10 -17.98
CA ASP A 224 -3.43 13.12 -18.79
C ASP A 224 -3.88 12.62 -20.18
N THR A 225 -4.00 11.29 -20.34
CA THR A 225 -4.51 10.68 -21.57
C THR A 225 -5.94 11.18 -21.85
N PRO A 226 -6.25 11.63 -23.08
CA PRO A 226 -7.59 12.10 -23.44
C PRO A 226 -8.69 11.09 -23.10
N GLY A 227 -9.77 11.58 -22.50
CA GLY A 227 -10.90 10.76 -22.05
C GLY A 227 -10.75 10.20 -20.63
N LEU A 228 -9.54 10.20 -20.05
CA LEU A 228 -9.31 9.79 -18.67
C LEU A 228 -9.61 10.96 -17.71
N LYS A 229 -10.49 10.72 -16.74
CA LYS A 229 -10.91 11.73 -15.75
C LYS A 229 -10.79 11.16 -14.34
N PHE A 230 -10.39 12.02 -13.41
CA PHE A 230 -10.34 11.67 -11.99
C PHE A 230 -11.28 12.55 -11.18
N ILE A 231 -12.10 11.94 -10.34
CA ILE A 231 -13.00 12.66 -9.42
C ILE A 231 -12.47 12.43 -8.02
N CYS A 232 -11.89 13.45 -7.41
CA CYS A 232 -11.41 13.41 -6.04
C CYS A 232 -12.57 13.22 -5.06
N ARG A 233 -12.35 12.41 -4.02
CA ARG A 233 -13.20 12.45 -2.83
C ARG A 233 -13.16 13.82 -2.15
N GLU A 234 -14.09 14.05 -1.24
CA GLU A 234 -13.99 15.16 -0.30
C GLU A 234 -12.65 15.10 0.48
N PRO A 235 -11.91 16.21 0.61
CA PRO A 235 -10.69 16.26 1.40
C PRO A 235 -10.94 15.93 2.87
N VAL A 236 -10.08 15.08 3.45
CA VAL A 236 -10.11 14.81 4.89
C VAL A 236 -9.09 15.67 5.66
N ALA A 237 -8.16 16.30 4.94
CA ALA A 237 -7.26 17.34 5.43
C ALA A 237 -7.43 18.63 4.61
N PRO A 238 -8.46 19.45 4.89
CA PRO A 238 -8.70 20.69 4.16
C PRO A 238 -7.49 21.64 4.18
N ALA A 239 -7.42 22.50 3.16
CA ALA A 239 -6.38 23.50 3.03
C ALA A 239 -6.31 24.44 4.25
N GLY A 240 -5.10 24.90 4.58
CA GLY A 240 -4.85 25.81 5.71
C GLY A 240 -4.53 25.12 7.04
N ARG A 241 -4.52 23.78 7.10
CA ARG A 241 -4.00 23.04 8.26
C ARG A 241 -2.53 23.37 8.51
N THR A 242 -2.15 23.51 9.78
CA THR A 242 -0.78 23.81 10.23
C THR A 242 -0.09 22.56 10.78
N GLU A 243 1.25 22.52 10.74
CA GLU A 243 2.01 21.42 11.34
C GLU A 243 1.93 21.42 12.89
N PHE A 244 1.54 22.53 13.51
CA PHE A 244 1.26 22.56 14.95
C PHE A 244 -0.06 21.85 15.26
N ASP A 245 -1.11 22.20 14.53
CA ASP A 245 -2.46 21.73 14.83
C ASP A 245 -2.75 20.34 14.25
N HIS A 246 -2.09 20.02 13.14
CA HIS A 246 -2.33 18.84 12.29
C HIS A 246 -0.99 18.32 11.75
N PRO A 247 -0.09 17.80 12.61
CA PRO A 247 1.29 17.48 12.26
C PRO A 247 1.46 16.41 11.17
N LEU A 248 0.45 15.57 10.96
CA LEU A 248 0.48 14.49 9.94
C LEU A 248 -0.38 14.87 8.74
N SER A 249 -1.64 15.22 8.96
CA SER A 249 -2.61 15.41 7.89
C SER A 249 -2.35 16.66 7.05
N SER A 250 -1.64 17.67 7.58
CA SER A 250 -1.15 18.81 6.79
C SER A 250 -0.07 18.44 5.77
N ARG A 251 0.46 17.22 5.82
CA ARG A 251 1.60 16.75 5.00
C ARG A 251 1.31 15.47 4.22
N PHE A 252 0.52 14.56 4.78
CA PHE A 252 0.46 13.17 4.32
C PHE A 252 -0.88 12.74 3.73
N GLU A 253 -1.79 13.67 3.41
CA GLU A 253 -3.05 13.30 2.76
C GLU A 253 -2.84 12.65 1.39
N GLU A 254 -3.34 11.43 1.24
CA GLU A 254 -3.41 10.76 -0.05
C GLU A 254 -4.83 10.87 -0.61
N MET A 255 -4.97 11.56 -1.75
CA MET A 255 -6.27 11.76 -2.37
C MET A 255 -6.73 10.48 -3.07
N ASP A 256 -7.95 10.03 -2.74
CA ASP A 256 -8.57 8.86 -3.36
C ASP A 256 -9.53 9.32 -4.45
N CYS A 257 -9.29 8.91 -5.70
CA CYS A 257 -10.06 9.39 -6.84
C CYS A 257 -10.83 8.26 -7.52
N ILE A 258 -12.08 8.51 -7.91
CA ILE A 258 -12.74 7.69 -8.92
C ILE A 258 -12.03 7.92 -10.25
N ALA A 259 -11.73 6.86 -10.99
CA ALA A 259 -11.18 6.97 -12.34
C ALA A 259 -12.26 6.63 -13.36
N VAL A 260 -12.49 7.54 -14.31
CA VAL A 260 -13.47 7.40 -15.39
C VAL A 260 -12.74 7.38 -16.72
N PHE A 261 -13.08 6.41 -17.55
CA PHE A 261 -12.55 6.20 -18.89
C PHE A 261 -13.67 6.45 -19.88
N ASP A 262 -13.58 7.57 -20.58
CA ASP A 262 -14.55 8.02 -21.57
C ASP A 262 -13.95 7.83 -22.97
N ASP A 263 -14.11 6.62 -23.52
CA ASP A 263 -13.50 6.17 -24.78
C ASP A 263 -12.01 6.47 -24.90
N VAL A 264 -11.25 5.98 -23.92
CA VAL A 264 -9.79 6.15 -23.88
C VAL A 264 -9.14 5.20 -24.87
N LEU A 265 -8.35 5.74 -25.80
CA LEU A 265 -7.46 4.95 -26.65
C LEU A 265 -6.20 4.55 -25.87
N VAL A 266 -5.96 3.25 -25.79
CA VAL A 266 -4.77 2.66 -25.18
C VAL A 266 -3.89 2.07 -26.29
N PRO A 267 -2.72 2.67 -26.57
CA PRO A 267 -1.82 2.19 -27.63
C PRO A 267 -1.38 0.73 -27.43
N TRP A 268 -1.16 -0.01 -28.53
CA TRP A 268 -0.78 -1.42 -28.46
C TRP A 268 0.49 -1.70 -27.66
N ASP A 269 1.46 -0.78 -27.62
CA ASP A 269 2.70 -0.92 -26.83
C ASP A 269 2.51 -0.72 -25.32
N ARG A 270 1.30 -0.32 -24.91
CA ARG A 270 0.89 -0.15 -23.50
C ARG A 270 -0.04 -1.25 -23.00
N VAL A 271 -0.48 -2.16 -23.87
CA VAL A 271 -1.40 -3.25 -23.53
C VAL A 271 -0.61 -4.49 -23.10
N VAL A 272 -0.85 -4.96 -21.88
CA VAL A 272 -0.28 -6.19 -21.32
C VAL A 272 -1.32 -7.33 -21.34
N VAL A 273 -2.62 -7.03 -21.30
CA VAL A 273 -3.70 -7.98 -21.58
C VAL A 273 -4.87 -7.19 -22.19
N ASP A 274 -5.48 -7.70 -23.26
CA ASP A 274 -6.46 -6.95 -24.07
C ASP A 274 -7.91 -7.46 -23.97
N GLY A 275 -8.18 -8.38 -23.04
CA GLY A 275 -9.51 -8.95 -22.86
C GLY A 275 -9.95 -9.93 -23.94
N ARG A 276 -9.05 -10.42 -24.81
CA ARG A 276 -9.34 -11.55 -25.71
C ARG A 276 -9.65 -12.84 -24.93
N PRO A 277 -10.25 -13.87 -25.55
CA PRO A 277 -10.47 -15.17 -24.91
C PRO A 277 -9.20 -15.72 -24.24
N GLY A 278 -9.29 -16.06 -22.95
CA GLY A 278 -8.16 -16.54 -22.15
C GLY A 278 -7.50 -15.46 -21.29
N SER A 279 -7.84 -14.18 -21.51
CA SER A 279 -7.36 -13.06 -20.70
C SER A 279 -7.78 -13.21 -19.25
N ARG A 280 -9.01 -13.66 -18.98
CA ARG A 280 -9.50 -13.93 -17.62
C ARG A 280 -8.57 -14.88 -16.87
N ASP A 281 -8.25 -16.01 -17.47
CA ASP A 281 -7.44 -17.06 -16.84
C ASP A 281 -6.01 -16.58 -16.64
N LEU A 282 -5.44 -15.91 -17.64
CA LEU A 282 -4.12 -15.30 -17.54
C LEU A 282 -4.04 -14.31 -16.36
N VAL A 283 -4.98 -13.36 -16.29
CA VAL A 283 -5.00 -12.32 -15.26
C VAL A 283 -5.20 -12.95 -13.86
N ASN A 284 -6.09 -13.92 -13.72
CA ASN A 284 -6.31 -14.61 -12.44
C ASN A 284 -5.09 -15.43 -11.96
N ARG A 285 -4.24 -15.93 -12.87
CA ARG A 285 -2.99 -16.65 -12.53
C ARG A 285 -1.82 -15.71 -12.24
N VAL A 286 -1.67 -14.65 -13.03
CA VAL A 286 -0.46 -13.80 -13.04
C VAL A 286 -0.51 -12.71 -11.97
N LEU A 287 -1.69 -12.41 -11.42
CA LEU A 287 -1.83 -11.43 -10.34
C LEU A 287 -1.40 -11.96 -8.97
N GLY A 288 -0.21 -12.57 -8.92
CA GLY A 288 0.67 -12.54 -7.77
C GLY A 288 1.65 -11.37 -7.96
N SER A 289 1.42 -10.26 -7.26
CA SER A 289 2.39 -9.17 -7.22
C SER A 289 3.74 -9.69 -6.74
N ASP A 290 4.84 -9.12 -7.24
CA ASP A 290 6.18 -9.37 -6.70
C ASP A 290 6.13 -9.31 -5.16
N PRO A 291 6.73 -10.28 -4.44
CA PRO A 291 6.74 -10.30 -2.98
C PRO A 291 7.23 -8.99 -2.34
N SER A 292 8.01 -8.18 -3.05
CA SER A 292 8.41 -6.83 -2.64
C SER A 292 7.22 -5.92 -2.31
N VAL A 293 6.03 -6.12 -2.90
CA VAL A 293 4.81 -5.38 -2.56
C VAL A 293 4.37 -5.65 -1.12
N LEU A 294 4.56 -6.88 -0.63
CA LEU A 294 4.32 -7.21 0.79
C LEU A 294 5.38 -6.59 1.69
N VAL A 295 6.64 -6.51 1.22
CA VAL A 295 7.73 -5.90 1.98
C VAL A 295 7.56 -4.38 2.13
N VAL A 296 7.23 -3.65 1.06
CA VAL A 296 6.97 -2.19 1.14
C VAL A 296 5.77 -1.87 2.02
N ASN A 297 4.68 -2.65 1.91
CA ASN A 297 3.55 -2.54 2.83
C ASN A 297 3.92 -2.89 4.26
N GLY A 298 4.78 -3.89 4.45
CA GLY A 298 5.31 -4.31 5.74
C GLY A 298 6.09 -3.21 6.43
N ALA A 299 7.04 -2.60 5.72
CA ALA A 299 7.84 -1.47 6.19
C ALA A 299 6.97 -0.28 6.61
N ARG A 300 6.02 0.12 5.74
CA ARG A 300 5.05 1.18 6.01
C ARG A 300 4.20 0.89 7.24
N SER A 301 3.72 -0.35 7.35
CA SER A 301 2.89 -0.77 8.49
C SER A 301 3.70 -0.78 9.79
N LEU A 302 4.94 -1.27 9.77
CA LEU A 302 5.80 -1.28 10.96
C LEU A 302 6.05 0.14 11.47
N ALA A 303 6.43 1.07 10.58
CA ALA A 303 6.64 2.48 10.95
C ALA A 303 5.38 3.13 11.57
N SER A 304 4.20 2.84 11.00
CA SER A 304 2.93 3.33 11.52
C SER A 304 2.60 2.76 12.92
N LEU A 305 2.81 1.46 13.13
CA LEU A 305 2.57 0.82 14.42
C LEU A 305 3.56 1.31 15.50
N GLU A 306 4.81 1.58 15.12
CA GLU A 306 5.79 2.20 16.02
C GLU A 306 5.37 3.59 16.46
N LEU A 307 4.90 4.44 15.53
CA LEU A 307 4.36 5.75 15.87
C LEU A 307 3.15 5.65 16.81
N LEU A 308 2.17 4.79 16.50
CA LEU A 308 0.96 4.65 17.31
C LEU A 308 1.27 4.14 18.74
N CYS A 309 2.15 3.14 18.87
CA CYS A 309 2.60 2.66 20.17
C CYS A 309 3.36 3.76 20.94
N GLY A 310 4.23 4.51 20.26
CA GLY A 310 4.93 5.66 20.81
C GLY A 310 3.98 6.75 21.31
N ILE A 311 2.93 7.07 20.55
CA ILE A 311 1.89 8.03 20.96
C ILE A 311 1.17 7.55 22.22
N ALA A 312 0.71 6.30 22.26
CA ALA A 312 0.00 5.76 23.41
C ALA A 312 0.84 5.81 24.70
N THR A 313 2.11 5.41 24.62
CA THR A 313 3.03 5.45 25.76
C THR A 313 3.34 6.89 26.19
N LYS A 314 3.55 7.81 25.23
CA LYS A 314 3.80 9.23 25.52
C LYS A 314 2.59 9.94 26.13
N ILE A 315 1.36 9.61 25.73
CA ILE A 315 0.16 10.15 26.36
C ILE A 315 0.11 9.77 27.83
N ALA A 316 0.30 8.47 28.12
CA ALA A 316 0.25 7.98 29.49
C ALA A 316 1.30 8.66 30.39
N ASP A 317 2.53 8.78 29.87
CA ASP A 317 3.64 9.47 30.52
C ASP A 317 3.34 10.96 30.75
N ALA A 318 2.88 11.68 29.71
CA ALA A 318 2.61 13.12 29.78
C ALA A 318 1.49 13.47 30.78
N THR A 319 0.54 12.57 31.00
CA THR A 319 -0.54 12.76 31.98
C THR A 319 -0.27 12.09 33.33
N GLY A 320 0.81 11.33 33.47
CA GLY A 320 1.17 10.63 34.72
C GLY A 320 0.18 9.54 35.11
N ILE A 321 -0.40 8.84 34.13
CA ILE A 321 -1.34 7.72 34.36
C ILE A 321 -0.69 6.35 34.12
N ASP A 322 0.59 6.35 33.76
CA ASP A 322 1.42 5.18 33.46
C ASP A 322 1.70 4.29 34.68
N ASN A 323 1.40 4.75 35.88
CA ASN A 323 1.47 3.98 37.13
C ASN A 323 0.21 3.12 37.40
N PHE A 324 -0.91 3.35 36.71
CA PHE A 324 -2.13 2.57 36.93
C PHE A 324 -2.07 1.22 36.21
N LEU A 325 -2.36 0.13 36.92
CA LEU A 325 -2.25 -1.23 36.38
C LEU A 325 -3.08 -1.46 35.10
N HIS A 326 -4.29 -0.90 35.03
CA HIS A 326 -5.14 -1.01 33.84
C HIS A 326 -4.63 -0.21 32.63
N VAL A 327 -3.76 0.79 32.85
CA VAL A 327 -3.04 1.51 31.77
C VAL A 327 -1.83 0.69 31.35
N GLN A 328 -1.04 0.20 32.31
CA GLN A 328 0.12 -0.66 32.05
C GLN A 328 -0.24 -1.93 31.28
N GLU A 329 -1.38 -2.56 31.59
CA GLU A 329 -1.90 -3.72 30.85
C GLU A 329 -2.12 -3.38 29.37
N LYS A 330 -2.76 -2.25 29.07
CA LYS A 330 -3.01 -1.81 27.69
C LYS A 330 -1.71 -1.50 26.96
N LEU A 331 -0.80 -0.77 27.60
CA LEU A 331 0.50 -0.43 27.01
C LEU A 331 1.34 -1.68 26.78
N GLY A 332 1.33 -2.64 27.71
CA GLY A 332 1.98 -3.94 27.58
C GLY A 332 1.42 -4.77 26.42
N ASP A 333 0.10 -4.80 26.23
CA ASP A 333 -0.56 -5.42 25.06
C ASP A 333 -0.07 -4.78 23.75
N LEU A 334 -0.02 -3.44 23.68
CA LEU A 334 0.47 -2.75 22.47
C LEU A 334 1.94 -3.06 22.16
N ILE A 335 2.81 -3.00 23.17
CA ILE A 335 4.25 -3.29 23.02
C ILE A 335 4.45 -4.74 22.57
N SER A 336 3.76 -5.70 23.21
CA SER A 336 3.85 -7.11 22.85
C SER A 336 3.40 -7.38 21.40
N ARG A 337 2.32 -6.75 20.95
CA ARG A 337 1.86 -6.84 19.55
C ARG A 337 2.87 -6.25 18.58
N LEU A 338 3.42 -5.08 18.91
CA LEU A 338 4.44 -4.43 18.09
C LEU A 338 5.69 -5.30 17.96
N ASP A 339 6.19 -5.85 19.07
CA ASP A 339 7.37 -6.74 19.06
C ASP A 339 7.10 -8.03 18.30
N THR A 340 5.88 -8.59 18.39
CA THR A 340 5.47 -9.77 17.63
C THR A 340 5.51 -9.47 16.12
N LEU A 341 4.90 -8.38 15.68
CA LEU A 341 4.90 -7.99 14.27
C LEU A 341 6.30 -7.61 13.78
N ARG A 342 7.08 -6.88 14.57
CA ARG A 342 8.48 -6.58 14.26
C ARG A 342 9.28 -7.87 14.04
N THR A 343 9.08 -8.86 14.91
CA THR A 343 9.73 -10.17 14.78
C THR A 343 9.28 -10.91 13.52
N LEU A 344 8.01 -10.86 13.14
CA LEU A 344 7.54 -11.46 11.88
C LEU A 344 8.14 -10.77 10.65
N PHE A 345 8.23 -9.43 10.66
CA PHE A 345 8.78 -8.66 9.54
C PHE A 345 10.26 -8.99 9.29
N TYR A 346 11.10 -8.92 10.33
CA TYR A 346 12.52 -9.27 10.22
C TYR A 346 12.75 -10.79 10.12
N GLY A 347 11.91 -11.60 10.75
CA GLY A 347 11.96 -13.06 10.65
C GLY A 347 11.70 -13.53 9.21
N ALA A 348 10.77 -12.89 8.50
CA ALA A 348 10.52 -13.19 7.10
C ALA A 348 11.74 -12.93 6.20
N GLU A 349 12.53 -11.90 6.51
CA GLU A 349 13.83 -11.63 5.86
C GLU A 349 14.90 -12.66 6.28
N ALA A 350 14.98 -13.00 7.56
CA ALA A 350 15.94 -14.00 8.06
C ALA A 350 15.73 -15.37 7.41
N MET A 351 14.48 -15.72 7.13
CA MET A 351 14.03 -16.96 6.49
C MET A 351 13.91 -16.85 4.96
N ALA A 352 14.41 -15.77 4.35
CA ALA A 352 14.40 -15.60 2.89
C ALA A 352 15.16 -16.73 2.18
N ALA A 353 14.70 -17.10 0.99
CA ALA A 353 15.30 -18.13 0.17
C ALA A 353 15.18 -17.80 -1.33
N PRO A 354 16.01 -18.41 -2.19
CA PRO A 354 15.89 -18.27 -3.63
C PRO A 354 14.74 -19.12 -4.17
N LEU A 355 14.04 -18.58 -5.17
CA LEU A 355 13.16 -19.33 -6.07
C LEU A 355 13.98 -20.12 -7.11
N PRO A 356 13.37 -21.06 -7.85
CA PRO A 356 14.07 -21.85 -8.89
C PRO A 356 14.75 -21.02 -9.99
N ASP A 357 14.25 -19.80 -10.25
CA ASP A 357 14.82 -18.84 -11.22
C ASP A 357 15.97 -17.98 -10.63
N GLY A 358 16.37 -18.25 -9.39
CA GLY A 358 17.41 -17.52 -8.66
C GLY A 358 16.94 -16.18 -8.06
N THR A 359 15.67 -15.82 -8.16
CA THR A 359 15.12 -14.63 -7.51
C THR A 359 15.00 -14.87 -6.01
N TRP A 360 15.56 -13.99 -5.18
CA TRP A 360 15.42 -14.05 -3.73
C TRP A 360 14.15 -13.36 -3.26
N VAL A 361 13.41 -14.05 -2.39
CA VAL A 361 12.14 -13.58 -1.84
C VAL A 361 12.12 -13.78 -0.31
N PRO A 362 11.39 -12.94 0.44
CA PRO A 362 11.22 -13.17 1.88
C PRO A 362 10.38 -14.42 2.10
N TYR A 363 10.42 -14.98 3.31
CA TYR A 363 9.53 -16.07 3.69
C TYR A 363 8.06 -15.60 3.63
N LEU A 364 7.39 -16.00 2.54
CA LEU A 364 6.05 -15.53 2.16
C LEU A 364 4.99 -15.78 3.25
N PRO A 365 4.93 -16.95 3.90
CA PRO A 365 3.97 -17.15 4.98
C PRO A 365 4.18 -16.19 6.15
N GLY A 366 5.43 -15.87 6.48
CA GLY A 366 5.77 -14.93 7.57
C GLY A 366 5.33 -13.50 7.28
N ILE A 367 5.67 -12.98 6.10
CA ILE A 367 5.27 -11.62 5.70
C ILE A 367 3.76 -11.51 5.47
N MET A 368 3.10 -12.59 5.02
CA MET A 368 1.64 -12.65 4.90
C MET A 368 0.97 -12.67 6.28
N ALA A 369 1.51 -13.42 7.25
CA ALA A 369 1.01 -13.40 8.63
C ALA A 369 1.14 -12.01 9.25
N PHE A 370 2.28 -11.33 9.04
CA PHE A 370 2.44 -9.91 9.39
C PHE A 370 1.34 -9.04 8.78
N HIS A 371 1.11 -9.20 7.48
CA HIS A 371 0.12 -8.43 6.73
C HIS A 371 -1.29 -8.61 7.30
N MET A 372 -1.71 -9.85 7.58
CA MET A 372 -3.04 -10.16 8.14
C MET A 372 -3.24 -9.60 9.55
N GLN A 373 -2.19 -9.60 10.36
CA GLN A 373 -2.25 -9.14 11.76
C GLN A 373 -2.09 -7.62 11.91
N THR A 374 -1.69 -6.92 10.84
CA THR A 374 -1.51 -5.46 10.83
C THR A 374 -2.81 -4.72 11.14
N ALA A 375 -3.90 -5.01 10.43
CA ALA A 375 -5.16 -4.27 10.57
C ALA A 375 -5.83 -4.43 11.96
N PRO A 376 -5.96 -5.64 12.54
CA PRO A 376 -6.40 -5.81 13.92
C PRO A 376 -5.54 -5.05 14.93
N THR A 377 -4.20 -5.05 14.73
CA THR A 377 -3.26 -4.39 15.64
C THR A 377 -3.36 -2.86 15.55
N HIS A 378 -3.44 -2.31 14.34
CA HIS A 378 -3.63 -0.88 14.11
C HIS A 378 -4.92 -0.38 14.78
N ARG A 379 -6.05 -1.07 14.60
CA ARG A 379 -7.33 -0.72 15.25
C ARG A 379 -7.21 -0.72 16.76
N ARG A 380 -6.55 -1.75 17.32
CA ARG A 380 -6.32 -1.86 18.76
C ARG A 380 -5.46 -0.71 19.30
N MET A 381 -4.42 -0.31 18.59
CA MET A 381 -3.58 0.84 18.97
C MET A 381 -4.35 2.15 18.94
N VAL A 382 -5.14 2.40 17.88
CA VAL A 382 -6.02 3.58 17.78
C VAL A 382 -7.03 3.62 18.93
N GLU A 383 -7.68 2.50 19.23
CA GLU A 383 -8.62 2.37 20.34
C GLU A 383 -7.96 2.70 21.69
N VAL A 384 -6.76 2.17 21.97
CA VAL A 384 -6.03 2.49 23.20
C VAL A 384 -5.67 3.98 23.27
N ILE A 385 -5.21 4.58 22.18
CA ILE A 385 -4.93 6.02 22.13
C ILE A 385 -6.20 6.82 22.49
N GLN A 386 -7.35 6.45 21.93
CA GLN A 386 -8.63 7.09 22.24
C GLN A 386 -9.03 6.94 23.70
N ILE A 387 -8.86 5.74 24.27
CA ILE A 387 -9.15 5.46 25.69
C ILE A 387 -8.25 6.27 26.62
N LEU A 388 -6.94 6.29 26.37
CA LEU A 388 -5.97 6.96 27.23
C LEU A 388 -6.06 8.49 27.12
N ALA A 389 -6.37 9.02 25.94
CA ALA A 389 -6.54 10.45 25.76
C ALA A 389 -7.87 10.96 26.30
N ALA A 390 -8.97 10.26 26.05
CA ALA A 390 -10.33 10.65 26.45
C ALA A 390 -10.61 12.15 26.12
N GLY A 391 -11.06 12.93 27.10
CA GLY A 391 -11.34 14.36 26.94
C GLY A 391 -10.09 15.23 26.67
N ASN A 392 -8.88 14.71 26.86
CA ASN A 392 -7.66 15.50 26.64
C ASN A 392 -7.44 15.87 25.17
N PHE A 393 -8.05 15.15 24.22
CA PHE A 393 -8.05 15.56 22.81
C PHE A 393 -8.61 16.96 22.61
N PHE A 394 -9.66 17.30 23.37
CA PHE A 394 -10.35 18.59 23.25
C PHE A 394 -9.78 19.63 24.23
N TYR A 395 -9.00 19.19 25.23
CA TYR A 395 -8.25 20.06 26.13
C TYR A 395 -6.89 20.47 25.51
N ALA A 396 -6.97 21.04 24.31
CA ALA A 396 -5.84 21.37 23.44
C ALA A 396 -6.13 22.67 22.64
N PRO A 397 -5.68 23.85 23.13
CA PRO A 397 -5.74 25.11 22.40
C PRO A 397 -5.09 25.05 21.02
N SER A 398 -5.45 25.96 20.13
CA SER A 398 -4.81 26.10 18.81
C SER A 398 -3.38 26.62 18.94
N GLY A 399 -2.56 26.42 17.90
CA GLY A 399 -1.22 27.01 17.85
C GLY A 399 -1.23 28.53 17.95
N GLY A 400 -2.27 29.18 17.41
CA GLY A 400 -2.45 30.63 17.51
C GLY A 400 -2.64 31.13 18.95
N ASP A 401 -3.27 30.33 19.82
CA ASP A 401 -3.51 30.72 21.22
C ASP A 401 -2.21 30.83 22.02
N PHE A 402 -1.17 30.07 21.68
CA PHE A 402 0.15 30.16 22.32
C PHE A 402 0.90 31.46 22.02
N ALA A 403 0.57 32.10 20.90
CA ALA A 403 1.12 33.41 20.50
C ALA A 403 0.35 34.58 21.13
N ASN A 404 -0.79 34.33 21.78
CA ASN A 404 -1.57 35.36 22.46
C ASN A 404 -1.02 35.60 23.88
N GLU A 405 -0.45 36.79 24.10
CA GLU A 405 0.16 37.19 25.38
C GLU A 405 -0.82 37.18 26.56
N GLU A 406 -2.11 37.47 26.32
CA GLU A 406 -3.16 37.46 27.36
C GLU A 406 -3.51 36.02 27.77
N LEU A 407 -3.57 35.09 26.82
CA LEU A 407 -3.92 33.69 27.07
C LEU A 407 -2.74 32.87 27.60
N ARG A 408 -1.51 33.24 27.21
CA ARG A 408 -0.30 32.44 27.48
C ARG A 408 -0.12 32.06 28.96
N PRO A 409 -0.26 32.97 29.95
CA PRO A 409 -0.14 32.61 31.37
C PRO A 409 -1.15 31.56 31.83
N PHE A 410 -2.36 31.56 31.26
CA PHE A 410 -3.40 30.59 31.58
C PHE A 410 -3.13 29.23 30.93
N ILE A 411 -2.67 29.22 29.68
CA ILE A 411 -2.29 28.00 28.95
C ILE A 411 -1.14 27.30 29.69
N ASP A 412 -0.08 28.03 30.01
CA ASP A 412 1.10 27.48 30.70
C ASP A 412 0.75 26.91 32.10
N ARG A 413 -0.24 27.51 32.77
CA ARG A 413 -0.68 27.08 34.11
C ARG A 413 -1.62 25.87 34.06
N PHE A 414 -2.65 25.91 33.22
CA PHE A 414 -3.77 24.98 33.27
C PHE A 414 -3.70 23.84 32.25
N VAL A 415 -2.91 23.99 31.17
CA VAL A 415 -2.89 23.04 30.04
C VAL A 415 -1.58 22.22 29.99
N ARG A 416 -0.73 22.35 31.01
CA ARG A 416 0.49 21.54 31.18
C ARG A 416 0.20 20.08 31.52
N GLY A 417 1.18 19.21 31.28
CA GLY A 417 1.13 17.80 31.70
C GLY A 417 1.49 17.61 33.17
N ARG A 418 1.91 16.39 33.51
CA ARG A 418 2.52 16.09 34.81
C ARG A 418 3.76 16.99 35.06
N PRO A 419 4.28 17.09 36.31
CA PRO A 419 5.46 17.91 36.59
C PRO A 419 6.61 17.63 35.61
N GLY A 420 7.14 18.69 35.00
CA GLY A 420 8.20 18.61 33.99
C GLY A 420 7.74 18.62 32.53
N VAL A 421 6.44 18.51 32.24
CA VAL A 421 5.89 18.55 30.87
C VAL A 421 5.19 19.89 30.60
N PRO A 422 5.77 20.79 29.80
CA PRO A 422 5.17 22.09 29.46
C PRO A 422 3.86 21.96 28.67
N ALA A 423 3.04 23.03 28.69
CA ALA A 423 1.76 23.07 27.98
C ALA A 423 1.91 22.85 26.47
N GLU A 424 2.90 23.48 25.83
CA GLU A 424 3.12 23.34 24.38
C GLU A 424 3.46 21.90 23.99
N GLU A 425 4.36 21.25 24.73
CA GLU A 425 4.74 19.84 24.49
C GLU A 425 3.52 18.92 24.63
N ARG A 426 2.75 19.08 25.72
CA ARG A 426 1.51 18.32 25.93
C ARG A 426 0.53 18.54 24.78
N VAL A 427 0.26 19.79 24.40
CA VAL A 427 -0.71 20.11 23.35
C VAL A 427 -0.29 19.51 22.01
N ARG A 428 0.97 19.67 21.60
CA ARG A 428 1.48 19.07 20.36
C ARG A 428 1.31 17.55 20.34
N LEU A 429 1.57 16.87 21.46
CA LEU A 429 1.34 15.43 21.58
C LEU A 429 -0.13 15.05 21.41
N PHE A 430 -1.05 15.76 22.07
CA PHE A 430 -2.48 15.47 21.97
C PHE A 430 -3.05 15.81 20.59
N LYS A 431 -2.52 16.83 19.91
CA LYS A 431 -2.87 17.13 18.52
C LYS A 431 -2.37 16.07 17.55
N LEU A 432 -1.13 15.61 17.70
CA LEU A 432 -0.60 14.45 16.96
C LEU A 432 -1.48 13.20 17.17
N ALA A 433 -1.85 12.92 18.41
CA ALA A 433 -2.71 11.79 18.75
C ALA A 433 -4.10 11.91 18.12
N TRP A 434 -4.71 13.09 18.18
CA TRP A 434 -6.01 13.34 17.54
C TRP A 434 -5.93 13.20 16.02
N ASP A 435 -4.88 13.73 15.39
CA ASP A 435 -4.70 13.70 13.94
C ASP A 435 -4.68 12.27 13.37
N VAL A 436 -4.08 11.32 14.10
CA VAL A 436 -3.99 9.91 13.69
C VAL A 436 -5.13 9.03 14.22
N ALA A 437 -5.74 9.38 15.36
CA ALA A 437 -6.71 8.50 16.04
C ALA A 437 -8.16 8.99 16.01
N GLY A 438 -8.42 10.26 15.69
CA GLY A 438 -9.75 10.87 15.79
C GLY A 438 -10.18 11.70 14.59
N ASP A 439 -9.26 12.45 14.00
CA ASP A 439 -9.50 13.29 12.82
C ASP A 439 -9.86 12.45 11.57
N GLY A 440 -10.52 13.08 10.59
CA GLY A 440 -10.90 12.46 9.32
C GLY A 440 -9.72 11.80 8.61
N PHE A 441 -8.51 12.37 8.70
CA PHE A 441 -7.29 11.77 8.19
C PHE A 441 -7.00 10.40 8.82
N GLY A 442 -6.93 10.34 10.15
CA GLY A 442 -6.70 9.11 10.90
C GLY A 442 -7.78 8.05 10.67
N GLN A 443 -9.05 8.46 10.59
CA GLN A 443 -10.16 7.55 10.30
C GLN A 443 -10.09 6.97 8.88
N ARG A 444 -9.77 7.81 7.88
CA ARG A 444 -9.50 7.34 6.50
C ARG A 444 -8.33 6.36 6.49
N LEU A 445 -7.24 6.66 7.20
CA LEU A 445 -6.08 5.77 7.26
C LEU A 445 -6.43 4.42 7.89
N MET A 446 -7.17 4.40 8.99
CA MET A 446 -7.63 3.15 9.61
C MET A 446 -8.50 2.33 8.63
N GLN A 447 -9.41 2.98 7.91
CA GLN A 447 -10.23 2.31 6.90
C GLN A 447 -9.39 1.77 5.74
N TYR A 448 -8.41 2.54 5.27
CA TYR A 448 -7.45 2.11 4.28
C TYR A 448 -6.69 0.86 4.76
N VAL A 449 -6.11 0.88 5.97
CA VAL A 449 -5.33 -0.25 6.53
C VAL A 449 -6.16 -1.54 6.58
N ASN A 450 -7.47 -1.45 6.83
CA ASN A 450 -8.35 -2.62 6.87
C ASN A 450 -8.59 -3.26 5.50
N TYR A 451 -8.58 -2.49 4.40
CA TYR A 451 -9.13 -2.96 3.12
C TYR A 451 -8.22 -2.76 1.90
N TYR A 452 -7.02 -2.16 2.05
CA TYR A 452 -6.16 -1.84 0.90
C TYR A 452 -5.69 -3.05 0.09
N SER A 453 -5.70 -4.25 0.68
CA SER A 453 -5.37 -5.51 0.01
C SER A 453 -6.60 -6.33 -0.40
N GLY A 454 -7.81 -5.79 -0.21
CA GLY A 454 -9.07 -6.48 -0.46
C GLY A 454 -9.78 -6.90 0.83
N ASP A 455 -10.76 -7.80 0.68
CA ASP A 455 -11.58 -8.29 1.80
C ASP A 455 -10.76 -9.18 2.76
N PRO A 456 -10.59 -8.78 4.04
CA PRO A 456 -9.83 -9.53 5.02
C PRO A 456 -10.30 -10.98 5.19
N VAL A 457 -11.60 -11.24 5.04
CA VAL A 457 -12.15 -12.61 5.18
C VAL A 457 -11.66 -13.47 4.01
N ARG A 458 -11.69 -12.95 2.79
CA ARG A 458 -11.16 -13.66 1.61
C ARG A 458 -9.67 -13.88 1.72
N LEU A 459 -8.90 -12.89 2.18
CA LEU A 459 -7.45 -13.01 2.35
C LEU A 459 -7.11 -14.08 3.39
N THR A 460 -7.79 -14.07 4.54
CA THR A 460 -7.60 -15.07 5.60
C THR A 460 -8.00 -16.48 5.13
N ALA A 461 -9.12 -16.60 4.43
CA ALA A 461 -9.55 -17.86 3.85
C ALA A 461 -8.56 -18.37 2.79
N GLY A 462 -8.05 -17.48 1.94
CA GLY A 462 -7.02 -17.79 0.96
C GLY A 462 -5.74 -18.33 1.60
N LEU A 463 -5.30 -17.74 2.71
CA LEU A 463 -4.18 -18.24 3.50
C LEU A 463 -4.42 -19.68 3.98
N TYR A 464 -5.61 -19.97 4.54
CA TYR A 464 -5.96 -21.32 4.97
C TYR A 464 -5.99 -22.30 3.78
N LEU A 465 -6.61 -21.93 2.65
CA LEU A 465 -6.72 -22.80 1.49
C LEU A 465 -5.37 -23.07 0.83
N GLY A 466 -4.49 -22.07 0.79
CA GLY A 466 -3.15 -22.18 0.19
C GLY A 466 -2.13 -22.90 1.08
N ALA A 467 -2.27 -22.89 2.40
CA ALA A 467 -1.29 -23.50 3.29
C ALA A 467 -1.18 -25.03 3.10
N ASP A 468 0.05 -25.56 3.04
CA ASP A 468 0.29 -26.99 3.23
C ASP A 468 0.01 -27.35 4.69
N LYS A 469 -0.84 -28.37 4.89
CA LYS A 469 -1.29 -28.83 6.20
C LYS A 469 -0.68 -30.18 6.57
N SER A 470 0.15 -30.76 5.70
CA SER A 470 0.75 -32.09 5.87
C SER A 470 1.46 -32.24 7.22
N GLU A 471 2.37 -31.33 7.55
CA GLU A 471 3.13 -31.35 8.83
C GLU A 471 2.23 -31.13 10.05
N ILE A 472 1.25 -30.22 9.95
CA ILE A 472 0.29 -29.95 11.04
C ILE A 472 -0.59 -31.19 11.30
N HIS A 473 -1.03 -31.89 10.24
CA HIS A 473 -1.79 -33.13 10.35
C HIS A 473 -0.93 -34.29 10.88
N ARG A 474 0.33 -34.41 10.43
CA ARG A 474 1.25 -35.45 10.91
C ARG A 474 1.48 -35.35 12.42
N ALA A 475 1.51 -34.13 12.98
CA ALA A 475 1.58 -33.94 14.43
C ALA A 475 0.37 -34.55 15.16
N VAL A 476 -0.83 -34.43 14.59
CA VAL A 476 -2.06 -35.06 15.12
C VAL A 476 -2.00 -36.58 14.97
N GLU A 477 -1.60 -37.08 13.81
CA GLU A 477 -1.46 -38.52 13.54
C GLU A 477 -0.50 -39.19 14.53
N ARG A 478 0.64 -38.55 14.81
CA ARG A 478 1.60 -39.00 15.83
C ARG A 478 1.00 -39.07 17.23
N ALA A 479 0.21 -38.08 17.62
CA ALA A 479 -0.46 -38.09 18.92
C ALA A 479 -1.50 -39.23 19.00
N LEU A 480 -2.22 -39.50 17.91
CA LEU A 480 -3.21 -40.58 17.82
C LEU A 480 -2.58 -41.98 17.79
N ALA A 481 -1.37 -42.12 17.24
CA ALA A 481 -0.62 -43.37 17.21
C ALA A 481 -0.16 -43.83 18.61
N GLY A 482 -0.20 -42.95 19.62
CA GLY A 482 0.09 -43.29 21.01
C GLY A 482 1.53 -43.78 21.20
N SER A 483 1.69 -45.05 21.61
CA SER A 483 3.00 -45.68 21.81
C SER A 483 3.61 -46.28 20.54
N ASP A 484 2.86 -46.29 19.42
CA ASP A 484 3.39 -46.76 18.15
C ASP A 484 4.48 -45.80 17.64
N ARG A 485 5.70 -46.32 17.51
CA ARG A 485 6.88 -45.57 17.07
C ARG A 485 7.07 -45.62 15.55
N SER A 486 6.07 -46.10 14.80
CA SER A 486 6.09 -46.16 13.34
C SER A 486 6.12 -44.78 12.68
N LEU A 487 5.68 -43.73 13.38
CA LEU A 487 5.72 -42.35 12.90
C LEU A 487 6.91 -41.59 13.48
N ASP A 488 7.81 -41.17 12.61
CA ASP A 488 9.02 -40.42 12.98
C ASP A 488 8.69 -39.08 13.66
N ILE A 489 9.55 -38.68 14.60
CA ILE A 489 9.52 -37.34 15.18
C ILE A 489 10.21 -36.39 14.19
N PRO A 490 9.51 -35.37 13.64
CA PRO A 490 10.14 -34.47 12.68
C PRO A 490 11.28 -33.70 13.36
N LEU A 491 12.44 -33.68 12.71
CA LEU A 491 13.52 -32.79 13.08
C LEU A 491 13.20 -31.39 12.56
N PRO A 492 13.29 -30.35 13.40
CA PRO A 492 13.19 -28.97 12.93
C PRO A 492 14.23 -28.73 11.83
N PRO A 493 13.84 -28.15 10.68
CA PRO A 493 14.77 -27.92 9.59
C PRO A 493 15.85 -26.92 10.00
N GLU A 494 17.11 -27.17 9.61
CA GLU A 494 18.21 -26.21 9.80
C GLU A 494 17.98 -24.92 8.99
N VAL A 495 17.38 -25.06 7.80
CA VAL A 495 16.95 -23.99 6.90
C VAL A 495 15.57 -24.35 6.37
N LEU A 496 14.64 -23.41 6.39
CA LEU A 496 13.33 -23.63 5.77
C LEU A 496 13.48 -23.60 4.26
N GLU A 497 13.17 -24.72 3.60
CA GLU A 497 13.03 -24.75 2.16
C GLU A 497 11.78 -23.96 1.77
N MET A 498 11.94 -22.99 0.86
CA MET A 498 10.79 -22.32 0.27
C MET A 498 10.26 -23.17 -0.88
N ALA A 499 9.09 -23.76 -0.68
CA ALA A 499 8.26 -24.16 -1.82
C ALA A 499 7.85 -22.91 -2.60
N ALA A 500 7.72 -23.04 -3.92
CA ALA A 500 7.03 -22.02 -4.72
C ALA A 500 5.68 -21.70 -4.04
N PRO A 501 5.24 -20.43 -4.01
CA PRO A 501 3.99 -20.07 -3.36
C PRO A 501 2.89 -21.00 -3.85
N PRO A 502 2.19 -21.71 -2.95
CA PRO A 502 1.17 -22.65 -3.36
C PRO A 502 0.12 -21.90 -4.16
N GLN A 503 -0.05 -22.29 -5.43
CA GLN A 503 -1.20 -21.89 -6.22
C GLN A 503 -2.43 -22.35 -5.44
N PRO A 504 -3.46 -21.50 -5.22
CA PRO A 504 -4.67 -21.93 -4.54
C PRO A 504 -5.27 -23.12 -5.31
N THR A 505 -5.11 -24.33 -4.77
CA THR A 505 -5.51 -25.58 -5.43
C THR A 505 -6.99 -25.88 -5.28
N LYS A 506 -7.68 -25.13 -4.40
CA LYS A 506 -9.11 -25.27 -4.14
C LYS A 506 -9.79 -23.90 -4.24
N PRO A 507 -10.87 -23.77 -5.03
CA PRO A 507 -11.68 -22.56 -5.02
C PRO A 507 -12.34 -22.38 -3.65
N LEU A 508 -12.76 -21.15 -3.33
CA LEU A 508 -13.45 -20.80 -2.07
C LEU A 508 -14.87 -21.44 -1.96
N THR A 509 -15.17 -22.50 -2.73
CA THR A 509 -16.52 -23.00 -3.02
C THR A 509 -17.29 -23.29 -1.75
N GLY A 510 -18.46 -22.67 -1.60
CA GLY A 510 -19.37 -22.85 -0.46
C GLY A 510 -19.28 -21.80 0.65
N MET A 511 -18.30 -20.88 0.64
CA MET A 511 -18.18 -19.82 1.67
C MET A 511 -18.81 -18.46 1.26
N TYR A 512 -19.07 -18.28 -0.04
CA TYR A 512 -19.69 -17.09 -0.63
C TYR A 512 -20.58 -17.51 -1.82
N PRO A 513 -21.56 -16.68 -2.25
CA PRO A 513 -22.36 -16.98 -3.45
C PRO A 513 -21.46 -17.37 -4.63
N ALA A 514 -21.80 -18.43 -5.37
CA ALA A 514 -20.94 -18.99 -6.43
C ALA A 514 -20.45 -17.94 -7.45
N LYS A 515 -21.28 -16.92 -7.72
CA LYS A 515 -20.97 -15.78 -8.61
C LYS A 515 -19.89 -14.84 -8.11
N SER A 516 -19.56 -14.89 -6.83
CA SER A 516 -18.62 -13.98 -6.17
C SER A 516 -17.26 -14.62 -5.93
N GLN A 517 -17.08 -15.87 -6.35
CA GLN A 517 -15.84 -16.60 -6.19
C GLN A 517 -14.99 -16.52 -7.46
N PRO A 518 -13.66 -16.36 -7.33
CA PRO A 518 -12.77 -16.70 -8.42
C PRO A 518 -12.92 -18.21 -8.65
N SER A 519 -13.50 -18.61 -9.78
CA SER A 519 -13.42 -20.00 -10.23
C SER A 519 -11.98 -20.25 -10.67
N SER A 520 -11.37 -21.31 -10.12
CA SER A 520 -10.04 -21.79 -10.51
C SER A 520 -9.92 -22.00 -12.01
#